data_AF-A0A7S4NGW9-F1
#
_entry.id   AF-A0A7S4NGW9-F1
#
_cell.length_a   1.000
_cell.length_b   1.000
_cell.length_c   1.000
_cell.angle_alpha   90.00
_cell.angle_beta   90.00
_cell.angle_gamma   90.00
#
_symmetry.space_group_name_H-M   'P 1'
#
loop_
_entity.id
_entity.type
_entity.pdbx_description
1 polymer ?
#
loop_
_entity_poly.entity_id
_entity_poly.type
_entity_poly.pdbx_seq_one_letter_code
_entity_poly.pdbx_strand_id
1 'polypeptide(L)'
;LLDRLVKDVVAEIDHFDTEKFIPILQDRIKMTNPFVRQFLLGWISVLNSVPNIQLVNYLASFLDGLLSMLSDHKSDLQKETEIVLDEFLREIKAEKGDRCDYGPIINILIKHCTSG
;
A
#
# COMPACT_ATOMS: atom_id res chain seq x y z
N LEU A 1 -9.50 -3.54 18.19
CA LEU A 1 -8.62 -3.53 19.39
C LEU A 1 -7.16 -3.71 18.98
N LEU A 2 -6.82 -4.75 18.20
CA LEU A 2 -5.48 -4.95 17.64
C LEU A 2 -5.05 -3.80 16.70
N ASP A 3 -5.95 -3.30 15.87
CA ASP A 3 -5.70 -2.17 14.96
C ASP A 3 -5.35 -0.86 15.69
N ARG A 4 -5.98 -0.57 16.83
CA ARG A 4 -5.62 0.59 17.67
C ARG A 4 -4.28 0.38 18.37
N LEU A 5 -4.02 -0.80 18.93
CA LEU A 5 -2.76 -1.09 19.61
C LEU A 5 -1.56 -1.08 18.64
N VAL A 6 -1.72 -1.54 17.40
CA VAL A 6 -0.65 -1.47 16.39
C VAL A 6 -0.45 -0.03 15.91
N LYS A 7 -1.53 0.76 15.75
CA LYS A 7 -1.43 2.21 15.46
C LYS A 7 -0.73 2.97 16.59
N ASP A 8 -1.06 2.67 17.84
CA ASP A 8 -0.45 3.27 19.03
C ASP A 8 1.04 2.85 19.14
N VAL A 9 1.36 1.57 18.92
CA VAL A 9 2.75 1.07 18.92
C VAL A 9 3.56 1.69 17.78
N VAL A 10 3.05 1.76 16.55
CA VAL A 10 3.77 2.37 15.42
C VAL A 10 3.91 3.88 15.59
N ALA A 11 2.95 4.54 16.26
CA ALA A 11 3.07 5.95 16.65
C ALA A 11 4.10 6.18 17.77
N GLU A 12 4.40 5.17 18.59
CA GLU A 12 5.43 5.18 19.64
C GLU A 12 6.82 4.71 19.15
N ILE A 13 6.94 4.16 17.94
CA ILE A 13 8.26 3.88 17.36
C ILE A 13 8.84 5.21 16.88
N ASP A 14 9.77 5.77 17.65
CA ASP A 14 10.40 7.05 17.32
C ASP A 14 10.88 7.08 15.86
N HIS A 15 11.43 5.98 15.31
CA HIS A 15 11.89 5.87 13.91
C HIS A 15 11.55 4.50 13.27
N PHE A 16 10.51 4.42 12.43
CA PHE A 16 10.30 3.26 11.55
C PHE A 16 11.16 3.38 10.28
N ASP A 17 11.94 2.35 9.97
CA ASP A 17 12.82 2.33 8.79
C ASP A 17 12.03 1.86 7.55
N THR A 18 11.38 2.80 6.87
CA THR A 18 10.59 2.53 5.66
C THR A 18 11.45 1.91 4.57
N GLU A 19 12.68 2.38 4.35
CA GLU A 19 13.55 1.89 3.28
C GLU A 19 13.88 0.40 3.44
N LYS A 20 14.10 -0.08 4.67
CA LYS A 20 14.29 -1.52 4.93
C LYS A 20 13.01 -2.33 4.81
N PHE A 21 11.86 -1.73 5.07
CA PHE A 21 10.57 -2.41 4.99
C PHE A 21 10.12 -2.63 3.53
N ILE A 22 10.36 -1.67 2.63
CA ILE A 22 9.86 -1.72 1.25
C ILE A 22 10.28 -2.99 0.49
N PRO A 23 11.54 -3.47 0.52
CA PRO A 23 11.91 -4.72 -0.12
C PRO A 23 11.11 -5.93 0.40
N ILE A 24 10.84 -5.97 1.71
CA ILE A 24 10.05 -7.05 2.33
C ILE A 24 8.61 -6.99 1.82
N LEU A 25 8.04 -5.78 1.76
CA LEU A 25 6.70 -5.56 1.23
C LEU A 25 6.59 -5.99 -0.24
N GLN A 26 7.56 -5.60 -1.09
CA GLN A 26 7.62 -5.96 -2.50
C GLN A 26 7.60 -7.48 -2.74
N ASP A 27 8.28 -8.24 -1.89
CA ASP A 27 8.31 -9.69 -2.00
C ASP A 27 7.01 -10.34 -1.51
N ARG A 28 6.48 -9.87 -0.37
CA ARG A 28 5.31 -10.48 0.27
C ARG A 28 4.01 -10.14 -0.44
N ILE A 29 3.91 -8.98 -1.08
CA ILE A 29 2.67 -8.53 -1.72
C ILE A 29 2.27 -9.38 -2.95
N LYS A 30 3.22 -10.14 -3.51
CA LYS A 30 2.99 -11.09 -4.61
C LYS A 30 2.27 -12.37 -4.15
N MET A 31 2.20 -12.63 -2.85
CA MET A 31 1.58 -13.84 -2.32
C MET A 31 0.06 -13.82 -2.54
N THR A 32 -0.53 -14.96 -2.90
CA THR A 32 -1.99 -15.12 -3.12
C THR A 32 -2.73 -15.59 -1.87
N ASN A 33 -2.01 -15.89 -0.78
CA ASN A 33 -2.66 -16.30 0.47
C ASN A 33 -3.49 -15.12 1.03
N PRO A 34 -4.80 -15.30 1.24
CA PRO A 34 -5.68 -14.20 1.63
C PRO A 34 -5.35 -13.61 3.01
N PHE A 35 -4.82 -14.42 3.94
CA PHE A 35 -4.42 -13.93 5.26
C PHE A 35 -3.17 -13.06 5.17
N VAL A 36 -2.23 -13.40 4.28
CA VAL A 36 -1.04 -12.57 4.03
C VAL A 36 -1.45 -11.25 3.37
N ARG A 37 -2.34 -11.30 2.37
CA ARG A 37 -2.85 -10.09 1.69
C ARG A 37 -3.55 -9.14 2.67
N GLN A 38 -4.47 -9.68 3.48
CA GLN A 38 -5.16 -8.95 4.54
C GLN A 38 -4.18 -8.30 5.52
N PHE A 39 -3.18 -9.06 5.97
CA PHE A 39 -2.15 -8.56 6.88
C PHE A 39 -1.36 -7.41 6.25
N LEU A 40 -0.90 -7.57 5.01
CA LEU A 40 -0.13 -6.54 4.31
C LEU A 40 -0.96 -5.26 4.06
N LEU A 41 -2.22 -5.37 3.67
CA LEU A 41 -3.11 -4.20 3.52
C LEU A 41 -3.24 -3.43 4.84
N GLY A 42 -3.40 -4.15 5.96
CA GLY A 42 -3.42 -3.54 7.29
C GLY A 42 -2.14 -2.76 7.59
N TRP A 43 -0.96 -3.35 7.34
CA TRP A 43 0.32 -2.64 7.55
C TRP A 43 0.51 -1.45 6.60
N ILE A 44 0.12 -1.58 5.33
CA ILE A 44 0.16 -0.48 4.37
C ILE A 44 -0.70 0.68 4.88
N SER A 45 -1.95 0.42 5.28
CA SER A 45 -2.86 1.44 5.81
C SER A 45 -2.31 2.10 7.08
N VAL A 46 -1.79 1.31 8.03
CA VAL A 46 -1.19 1.84 9.27
C VAL A 46 0.00 2.74 8.93
N LEU A 47 0.95 2.26 8.13
CA LEU A 47 2.15 3.03 7.78
C LEU A 47 1.81 4.30 6.99
N ASN A 48 0.81 4.24 6.11
CA ASN A 48 0.34 5.38 5.35
C ASN A 48 -0.28 6.47 6.23
N SER A 49 -0.87 6.09 7.38
CA SER A 49 -1.45 7.04 8.34
C SER A 49 -0.43 7.77 9.22
N VAL A 50 0.84 7.34 9.23
CA VAL A 50 1.89 7.93 10.08
C VAL A 50 2.39 9.24 9.43
N PRO A 51 2.26 10.42 10.09
CA PRO A 51 2.58 11.71 9.48
C PRO A 51 4.02 11.87 8.95
N ASN A 52 4.96 11.13 9.53
CA ASN A 52 6.39 11.19 9.18
C ASN A 52 6.81 10.13 8.14
N ILE A 53 5.88 9.27 7.70
CA ILE A 53 6.14 8.25 6.68
C ILE A 53 5.47 8.69 5.39
N GLN A 54 6.28 8.98 4.37
CA GLN A 54 5.77 9.30 3.02
C GLN A 54 5.67 8.03 2.17
N LEU A 55 4.76 7.12 2.55
CA LEU A 55 4.65 5.81 1.90
C LEU A 55 4.27 5.92 0.42
N VAL A 56 3.51 6.95 0.04
CA VAL A 56 3.15 7.28 -1.35
C VAL A 56 4.37 7.42 -2.28
N ASN A 57 5.54 7.84 -1.77
CA ASN A 57 6.76 7.92 -2.57
C ASN A 57 7.26 6.54 -3.02
N TYR A 58 6.84 5.47 -2.33
CA TYR A 58 7.18 4.09 -2.66
C TYR A 58 6.05 3.36 -3.39
N LEU A 59 4.94 4.02 -3.73
CA LEU A 59 3.74 3.38 -4.29
C LEU A 59 4.05 2.47 -5.48
N ALA A 60 4.92 2.92 -6.40
CA ALA A 60 5.37 2.14 -7.55
C ALA A 60 5.88 0.73 -7.18
N SER A 61 6.48 0.58 -6.01
CA SER A 61 7.05 -0.69 -5.53
C SER A 61 6.00 -1.77 -5.27
N PHE A 62 4.80 -1.39 -4.87
CA PHE A 62 3.78 -2.33 -4.39
C PHE A 62 2.43 -2.17 -5.08
N LEU A 63 2.27 -1.19 -5.98
CA LEU A 63 1.03 -0.93 -6.71
C LEU A 63 0.54 -2.15 -7.52
N ASP A 64 1.42 -2.87 -8.21
CA ASP A 64 1.05 -4.07 -8.97
C ASP A 64 0.38 -5.13 -8.07
N GLY A 65 0.86 -5.25 -6.83
CA GLY A 65 0.30 -6.12 -5.82
C GLY A 65 -1.10 -5.68 -5.38
N LEU A 66 -1.29 -4.40 -5.08
CA LEU A 66 -2.60 -3.83 -4.74
C LEU A 66 -3.63 -4.03 -5.87
N LEU A 67 -3.25 -3.74 -7.12
CA LEU A 67 -4.13 -3.97 -8.27
C LEU A 67 -4.50 -5.45 -8.43
N SER A 68 -3.56 -6.37 -8.15
CA SER A 68 -3.88 -7.80 -8.14
C SER A 68 -4.88 -8.21 -7.05
N MET A 69 -4.97 -7.46 -5.95
CA MET A 69 -5.95 -7.71 -4.88
C MET A 69 -7.34 -7.20 -5.25
N LEU A 70 -7.44 -6.17 -6.10
CA LEU A 70 -8.72 -5.73 -6.67
C LEU A 70 -9.38 -6.79 -7.55
N SER A 71 -8.60 -7.70 -8.14
CA SER A 71 -9.11 -8.78 -8.98
C SER A 71 -9.54 -10.03 -8.20
N ASP A 72 -9.38 -10.06 -6.88
CA ASP A 72 -9.76 -11.23 -6.06
C ASP A 72 -11.29 -11.30 -5.87
N HIS A 73 -11.86 -12.51 -6.02
CA HIS A 73 -13.30 -12.77 -5.90
C HIS A 73 -13.90 -12.64 -4.48
N LYS A 74 -13.15 -12.15 -3.48
CA LYS A 74 -13.66 -11.94 -2.11
C LYS A 74 -14.00 -10.47 -1.88
N SER A 75 -15.28 -10.18 -1.61
CA SER A 75 -15.79 -8.80 -1.52
C SER A 75 -15.09 -7.93 -0.48
N ASP A 76 -14.63 -8.49 0.62
CA ASP A 76 -14.13 -7.68 1.74
C ASP A 76 -12.69 -7.24 1.51
N LEU A 77 -11.83 -8.15 1.03
CA LEU A 77 -10.44 -7.81 0.67
C LEU A 77 -10.38 -6.80 -0.48
N GLN A 78 -11.27 -6.96 -1.47
CA GLN A 78 -11.38 -6.02 -2.59
C GLN A 78 -11.75 -4.61 -2.07
N LYS A 79 -12.78 -4.49 -1.24
CA LYS A 79 -13.20 -3.21 -0.65
C LYS A 79 -12.11 -2.54 0.17
N GLU A 80 -11.39 -3.30 0.98
CA GLU A 80 -10.27 -2.75 1.76
C GLU A 80 -9.13 -2.28 0.85
N THR A 81 -8.85 -3.01 -0.22
CA THR A 81 -7.87 -2.60 -1.23
C THR A 81 -8.29 -1.30 -1.92
N GLU A 82 -9.57 -1.16 -2.28
CA GLU A 82 -10.14 0.07 -2.85
C GLU A 82 -9.94 1.26 -1.91
N ILE A 83 -10.24 1.09 -0.61
CA ILE A 83 -10.05 2.14 0.40
C ILE A 83 -8.59 2.59 0.47
N VAL A 84 -7.65 1.64 0.52
CA VAL A 84 -6.21 1.95 0.57
C VAL A 84 -5.75 2.67 -0.70
N LEU A 85 -6.21 2.26 -1.88
CA LEU A 85 -5.87 2.94 -3.13
C LEU A 85 -6.46 4.36 -3.20
N ASP A 86 -7.68 4.56 -2.70
CA ASP A 86 -8.31 5.87 -2.61
C ASP A 86 -7.54 6.83 -1.70
N GLU A 87 -6.95 6.35 -0.60
CA GLU A 87 -6.08 7.13 0.28
C GLU A 87 -4.84 7.61 -0.48
N PHE A 88 -4.13 6.72 -1.17
CA PHE A 88 -2.97 7.09 -1.99
C PHE A 88 -3.34 8.10 -3.09
N LEU A 89 -4.48 7.92 -3.76
CA LEU A 89 -4.96 8.86 -4.77
C LEU A 89 -5.23 10.25 -4.19
N ARG A 90 -5.77 10.35 -2.98
CA ARG A 90 -5.96 11.63 -2.28
C ARG A 90 -4.62 12.28 -1.94
N GLU A 91 -3.62 11.51 -1.53
CA GLU A 91 -2.28 12.02 -1.22
C GLU A 91 -1.56 12.53 -2.46
N ILE A 92 -1.63 11.82 -3.58
CA ILE A 92 -1.10 12.26 -4.87
C ILE A 92 -1.76 13.59 -5.28
N LYS A 93 -3.09 13.69 -5.19
CA LYS A 93 -3.84 14.92 -5.52
C LYS A 93 -3.53 16.08 -4.58
N ALA A 94 -3.16 15.80 -3.34
CA ALA A 94 -2.77 16.80 -2.35
C ALA A 94 -1.29 17.18 -2.43
N GLU A 95 -0.58 16.76 -3.49
CA GLU A 95 0.85 17.04 -3.74
C GLU A 95 1.77 16.54 -2.61
N LYS A 96 1.30 15.58 -1.79
CA LYS A 96 2.15 14.93 -0.77
C LYS A 96 3.12 13.92 -1.38
N GLY A 97 2.91 13.57 -2.65
CA GLY A 97 3.75 12.68 -3.45
C GLY A 97 4.79 13.42 -4.29
N ASP A 98 5.39 14.50 -3.78
CA ASP A 98 6.39 15.32 -4.49
C ASP A 98 7.58 14.52 -5.05
N ARG A 99 7.83 13.32 -4.51
CA ARG A 99 8.91 12.40 -4.95
C ARG A 99 8.37 11.10 -5.56
N CYS A 100 7.08 11.02 -5.85
CA CYS A 100 6.50 9.84 -6.46
C CYS A 100 7.00 9.71 -7.90
N ASP A 101 7.66 8.58 -8.21
CA ASP A 101 8.07 8.28 -9.59
C ASP A 101 6.87 7.78 -10.40
N TYR A 102 6.26 8.70 -11.15
CA TYR A 102 5.08 8.41 -11.96
C TYR A 102 5.37 7.49 -13.15
N GLY A 103 6.62 7.41 -13.63
CA GLY A 103 6.98 6.59 -14.79
C GLY A 103 6.65 5.10 -14.60
N PRO A 104 7.20 4.45 -13.56
CA PRO A 104 6.85 3.08 -13.18
C PRO A 104 5.36 2.90 -12.86
N ILE A 105 4.71 3.87 -12.21
CA ILE A 105 3.27 3.80 -11.90
C ILE A 105 2.45 3.71 -13.18
N ILE A 106 2.72 4.58 -14.16
CA ILE A 106 2.03 4.57 -15.46
C ILE A 106 2.23 3.22 -16.15
N ASN A 107 3.44 2.67 -16.14
CA ASN A 107 3.72 1.36 -16.75
C ASN A 107 2.91 0.23 -16.09
N ILE A 108 2.79 0.23 -14.76
CA ILE A 108 1.99 -0.74 -14.02
C ILE A 108 0.50 -0.61 -14.38
N LEU A 109 -0.02 0.62 -14.44
CA LEU A 109 -1.41 0.88 -14.82
C LEU A 109 -1.70 0.41 -16.25
N ILE A 110 -0.84 0.75 -17.21
CA ILE A 110 -0.97 0.31 -18.61
C ILE A 110 -1.00 -1.22 -18.69
N LYS A 111 -0.09 -1.91 -17.99
CA LYS A 111 -0.08 -3.37 -17.92
C LYS A 111 -1.43 -3.92 -17.47
N HIS A 112 -1.99 -3.42 -16.37
CA HIS A 112 -3.30 -3.90 -15.87
C HIS A 112 -4.48 -3.54 -16.77
N CYS A 113 -4.47 -2.35 -17.41
CA CYS A 113 -5.54 -1.94 -18.31
C CYS A 113 -5.54 -2.66 -19.67
N THR A 114 -4.39 -3.18 -20.11
CA THR A 114 -4.23 -3.85 -21.41
C THR A 114 -4.17 -5.37 -21.31
N SER A 115 -4.04 -5.92 -20.11
CA SER A 115 -4.04 -7.38 -19.86
C SER A 115 -5.44 -7.97 -19.63
N GLY A 116 -6.49 -7.16 -19.77
CA GLY A 116 -7.90 -7.54 -19.60
C GLY A 116 -8.62 -7.84 -20.90
#